data_AF-A0A6C0JIQ3-F1
#
_entry.id   AF-A0A6C0JIQ3-F1
#
_cell.length_a   1.000
_cell.length_b   1.000
_cell.length_c   1.000
_cell.angle_alpha   90.00
_cell.angle_beta   90.00
_cell.angle_gamma   90.00
#
_symmetry.space_group_name_H-M   'P 1'
#
loop_
_entity.id
_entity.type
_entity.pdbx_description
1 polymer ?
#
loop_
_entity_poly.entity_id
_entity_poly.type
_entity_poly.pdbx_seq_one_letter_code
_entity_poly.pdbx_strand_id
1 'polypeptide(L)'
;MELTYKHTKIYDWVGDDKLRTSILKGIHKIENSKVLLKKCAYEAEISEILEWMYIDARYKDAEHPDGTDIEIKKGASTEFIFDGVRYAEMYKGTSAEAVGARDGIHLFINFKTRDTHQIKGIMIVPNWMVVKMTIPSKDIADAELKLFEARKAMNQGLNSQAKIRINRMIEAFNKM
;
A
#
# COMPACT_ATOMS: atom_id res chain seq x y z
N MET A 1 4.12 1.74 17.00
CA MET A 1 5.02 0.65 16.55
C MET A 1 4.43 -0.76 16.66
N GLU A 2 3.76 -1.20 17.74
CA GLU A 2 2.73 -2.27 17.61
C GLU A 2 1.65 -1.99 18.65
N LEU A 3 0.38 -2.02 18.25
CA LEU A 3 -0.74 -2.00 19.19
C LEU A 3 -1.82 -2.97 18.74
N THR A 4 -2.68 -3.40 19.66
CA THR A 4 -3.82 -4.25 19.35
C THR A 4 -5.10 -3.46 19.57
N TYR A 5 -5.94 -3.39 18.53
CA TYR A 5 -7.29 -2.84 18.61
C TYR A 5 -8.29 -3.98 18.39
N LYS A 6 -9.01 -4.35 19.46
CA LYS A 6 -9.85 -5.56 19.49
C LYS A 6 -9.01 -6.80 19.12
N HIS A 7 -9.24 -7.36 17.93
CA HIS A 7 -8.53 -8.52 17.38
C HIS A 7 -7.56 -8.15 16.26
N THR A 8 -7.47 -6.87 15.88
CA THR A 8 -6.60 -6.38 14.81
C THR A 8 -5.27 -5.92 15.39
N LYS A 9 -4.17 -6.44 14.85
CA LYS A 9 -2.82 -5.91 15.09
C LYS A 9 -2.57 -4.69 14.22
N ILE A 10 -2.04 -3.62 14.80
CA ILE A 10 -1.69 -2.39 14.08
C ILE A 10 -0.19 -2.18 14.22
N TYR A 11 0.50 -2.20 13.09
CA TYR A 11 1.90 -1.83 12.96
C TYR A 11 1.96 -0.43 12.36
N ASP A 12 2.57 0.50 13.08
CA ASP A 12 2.57 1.92 12.73
C ASP A 12 4.00 2.46 12.81
N TRP A 13 4.57 2.71 11.63
CA TRP A 13 5.89 3.31 11.41
C TRP A 13 5.80 4.80 11.04
N VAL A 14 4.59 5.35 10.90
CA VAL A 14 4.37 6.78 10.64
C VAL A 14 4.25 7.54 11.96
N GLY A 15 3.51 6.98 12.92
CA GLY A 15 3.30 7.61 14.23
C GLY A 15 2.29 8.75 14.22
N ASP A 16 1.48 8.88 13.17
CA ASP A 16 0.42 9.89 13.08
C ASP A 16 -0.86 9.42 13.78
N ASP A 17 -1.17 10.07 14.90
CA ASP A 17 -2.34 9.77 15.73
C ASP A 17 -3.68 10.06 15.05
N LYS A 18 -3.76 11.09 14.20
CA LYS A 18 -4.99 11.46 13.48
C LYS A 18 -5.30 10.42 12.42
N LEU A 19 -4.30 10.09 11.60
CA LEU A 19 -4.41 9.05 10.59
C LEU A 19 -4.80 7.71 11.23
N ARG A 20 -4.08 7.32 12.29
CA ARG A 20 -4.36 6.08 13.01
C ARG A 20 -5.78 6.07 13.58
N THR A 21 -6.23 7.17 14.16
CA THR A 21 -7.60 7.29 14.70
C THR A 21 -8.66 7.16 13.60
N SER A 22 -8.45 7.78 12.44
CA SER A 22 -9.34 7.64 11.28
C SER A 22 -9.47 6.17 10.86
N ILE A 23 -8.34 5.45 10.71
CA ILE A 23 -8.32 4.02 10.37
C ILE A 23 -9.06 3.18 11.42
N LEU A 24 -8.77 3.38 12.71
CA LEU A 24 -9.37 2.61 13.81
C LEU A 24 -10.90 2.76 13.86
N LYS A 25 -11.43 3.95 13.59
CA LYS A 25 -12.88 4.20 13.53
C LYS A 25 -13.53 3.46 12.35
N GLY A 26 -12.81 3.26 11.26
CA GLY A 26 -13.29 2.57 10.06
C GLY A 26 -13.28 1.05 10.13
N ILE A 27 -12.42 0.43 10.95
CA ILE A 27 -12.23 -1.04 10.97
C ILE A 27 -13.55 -1.80 11.02
N HIS A 28 -14.45 -1.44 11.94
CA HIS A 28 -15.73 -2.14 12.09
C HIS A 28 -16.63 -1.99 10.86
N LYS A 29 -16.63 -0.82 10.23
CA LYS A 29 -17.39 -0.56 9.00
C LYS A 29 -16.80 -1.37 7.82
N ILE A 30 -15.48 -1.43 7.70
CA ILE A 30 -14.78 -2.24 6.67
C ILE A 30 -15.08 -3.73 6.84
N GLU A 31 -15.04 -4.24 8.07
CA GLU A 31 -15.30 -5.67 8.36
C GLU A 31 -16.75 -6.08 8.09
N ASN A 32 -17.70 -5.18 8.38
CA ASN A 32 -19.13 -5.42 8.15
C ASN A 32 -19.55 -5.12 6.70
N SER A 33 -18.69 -4.49 5.90
CA SER A 33 -18.94 -4.29 4.48
C SER A 33 -18.46 -5.49 3.66
N LYS A 34 -18.79 -5.50 2.36
CA LYS A 34 -18.28 -6.50 1.41
C LYS A 34 -16.97 -6.05 0.74
N VAL A 35 -16.39 -4.91 1.14
CA VAL A 35 -15.23 -4.31 0.48
C VAL A 35 -14.02 -5.24 0.50
N LEU A 36 -13.80 -5.99 1.59
CA LEU A 36 -12.68 -6.92 1.72
C LEU A 36 -12.75 -8.07 0.69
N LEU A 37 -13.95 -8.44 0.21
CA LEU A 37 -14.14 -9.47 -0.81
C LEU A 37 -13.91 -8.98 -2.25
N LYS A 38 -13.96 -7.67 -2.50
CA LYS A 38 -13.81 -7.12 -3.85
C LYS A 38 -12.42 -7.41 -4.41
N LYS A 39 -12.32 -7.89 -5.65
CA LYS A 39 -11.03 -8.13 -6.31
C LYS A 39 -10.34 -6.84 -6.75
N CYS A 40 -11.12 -5.85 -7.18
CA CYS A 40 -10.66 -4.54 -7.68
C CYS A 40 -11.64 -3.44 -7.23
N ALA A 41 -11.24 -2.17 -7.40
CA ALA A 41 -12.03 -0.98 -7.07
C ALA A 41 -12.53 -0.96 -5.61
N TYR A 42 -11.73 -1.54 -4.72
CA TYR A 42 -12.00 -1.51 -3.28
C TYR A 42 -11.50 -0.20 -2.65
N GLU A 43 -10.56 0.46 -3.32
CA GLU A 43 -9.90 1.69 -2.93
C GLU A 43 -10.93 2.79 -2.66
N ALA A 44 -11.83 3.04 -3.62
CA ALA A 44 -12.90 4.03 -3.49
C ALA A 44 -13.81 3.77 -2.28
N GLU A 45 -14.24 2.52 -2.04
CA GLU A 45 -15.13 2.18 -0.92
C GLU A 45 -14.39 2.24 0.43
N ILE A 46 -13.10 1.87 0.48
CA ILE A 46 -12.30 2.04 1.70
C ILE A 46 -12.12 3.53 2.00
N SER A 47 -11.81 4.35 0.99
CA SER A 47 -11.69 5.81 1.14
C SER A 47 -12.99 6.43 1.65
N GLU A 48 -14.14 6.03 1.10
CA GLU A 48 -15.45 6.48 1.58
C GLU A 48 -15.69 6.10 3.04
N ILE A 49 -15.43 4.84 3.42
CA ILE A 49 -15.61 4.36 4.81
C ILE A 49 -14.72 5.13 5.81
N LEU A 50 -13.51 5.52 5.37
CA LEU A 50 -12.52 6.24 6.18
C LEU A 50 -12.65 7.76 6.11
N GLU A 51 -13.61 8.27 5.34
CA GLU A 51 -13.84 9.70 5.11
C GLU A 51 -12.61 10.38 4.48
N TRP A 52 -11.94 9.68 3.56
CA TRP A 52 -10.82 10.17 2.77
C TRP A 52 -11.29 10.52 1.35
N MET A 53 -10.59 11.46 0.71
CA MET A 53 -10.86 11.77 -0.69
C MET A 53 -10.31 10.66 -1.58
N TYR A 54 -11.16 9.95 -2.30
CA TYR A 54 -10.73 8.97 -3.30
C TYR A 54 -10.01 9.65 -4.46
N ILE A 55 -8.89 9.08 -4.88
CA ILE A 55 -8.12 9.53 -6.04
C ILE A 55 -7.88 8.33 -6.96
N ASP A 56 -8.25 8.47 -8.23
CA ASP A 56 -7.90 7.50 -9.28
C ASP A 56 -6.61 7.96 -9.96
N ALA A 57 -5.47 7.55 -9.39
CA ALA A 57 -4.14 7.94 -9.88
C ALA A 57 -3.16 6.76 -9.86
N ARG A 58 -1.98 6.96 -10.44
CA ARG A 58 -1.00 5.88 -10.62
C ARG A 58 -0.30 5.49 -9.31
N TYR A 59 -0.03 6.47 -8.45
CA TYR A 59 0.82 6.30 -7.26
C TYR A 59 0.09 6.52 -5.93
N LYS A 60 -1.22 6.81 -5.97
CA LYS A 60 -2.05 7.01 -4.80
C LYS A 60 -3.51 6.67 -5.10
N ASP A 61 -4.21 6.20 -4.07
CA ASP A 61 -5.59 5.76 -4.09
C ASP A 61 -6.52 6.72 -3.32
N ALA A 62 -5.96 7.49 -2.39
CA ALA A 62 -6.70 8.43 -1.57
C ALA A 62 -5.83 9.59 -1.07
N GLU A 63 -6.48 10.62 -0.57
CA GLU A 63 -5.87 11.72 0.19
C GLU A 63 -6.57 11.85 1.54
N HIS A 64 -5.79 11.80 2.62
CA HIS A 64 -6.27 12.04 3.98
C HIS A 64 -6.63 13.52 4.15
N PRO A 65 -7.57 13.90 5.05
CA PRO A 65 -8.00 15.31 5.20
C PRO A 65 -6.91 16.36 5.50
N ASP A 66 -5.71 15.95 5.89
CA ASP A 66 -4.55 16.85 6.07
C ASP A 66 -3.67 16.98 4.82
N GLY A 67 -4.07 16.39 3.68
CA GLY A 67 -3.35 16.41 2.42
C GLY A 67 -2.36 15.25 2.25
N THR A 68 -2.33 14.28 3.16
CA THR A 68 -1.42 13.13 3.04
C THR A 68 -1.88 12.14 1.98
N ASP A 69 -1.03 11.85 1.01
CA ASP A 69 -1.28 10.85 -0.03
C ASP A 69 -1.24 9.43 0.52
N ILE A 70 -2.27 8.63 0.21
CA ILE A 70 -2.42 7.25 0.67
C ILE A 70 -2.50 6.28 -0.51
N GLU A 71 -1.71 5.22 -0.48
CA GLU A 71 -1.91 4.00 -1.27
C GLU A 71 -2.54 2.93 -0.36
N ILE A 72 -3.54 2.20 -0.87
CA ILE A 72 -4.27 1.17 -0.14
C ILE A 72 -4.03 -0.19 -0.79
N LYS A 73 -3.46 -1.12 -0.02
CA LYS A 73 -3.33 -2.53 -0.42
C LYS A 73 -4.04 -3.44 0.55
N LYS A 74 -4.92 -4.32 0.06
CA LYS A 74 -5.55 -5.34 0.90
C LYS A 74 -5.31 -6.76 0.39
N GLY A 75 -5.30 -7.72 1.31
CA GLY A 75 -5.14 -9.12 0.94
C GLY A 75 -5.49 -10.09 2.07
N ALA A 76 -6.16 -11.19 1.71
CA ALA A 76 -6.38 -12.32 2.62
C ALA A 76 -5.15 -13.24 2.72
N SER A 77 -4.20 -13.09 1.79
CA SER A 77 -3.01 -13.91 1.69
C SER A 77 -1.94 -13.48 2.71
N THR A 78 -0.93 -14.32 2.91
CA THR A 78 0.24 -13.97 3.76
C THR A 78 1.24 -13.05 3.06
N GLU A 79 0.93 -12.60 1.85
CA GLU A 79 1.80 -11.84 0.95
C GLU A 79 1.06 -10.64 0.33
N PHE A 80 1.81 -9.57 0.05
CA PHE A 80 1.35 -8.45 -0.76
C PHE A 80 2.11 -8.40 -2.09
N ILE A 81 1.44 -7.86 -3.10
CA ILE A 81 1.98 -7.69 -4.46
C ILE A 81 2.39 -6.24 -4.67
N PHE A 82 3.61 -6.06 -5.16
CA PHE A 82 4.24 -4.78 -5.42
C PHE A 82 4.59 -4.66 -6.90
N ASP A 83 4.18 -3.58 -7.55
CA ASP A 83 4.52 -3.27 -8.94
C ASP A 83 5.93 -2.67 -9.03
N GLY A 84 6.89 -3.47 -9.50
CA GLY A 84 8.30 -3.09 -9.63
C GLY A 84 8.52 -1.87 -10.51
N VAL A 85 7.73 -1.69 -11.57
CA VAL A 85 7.85 -0.52 -12.46
C VAL A 85 7.42 0.73 -11.69
N ARG A 86 6.27 0.68 -11.00
CA ARG A 86 5.76 1.80 -10.23
C ARG A 86 6.73 2.23 -9.12
N TYR A 87 7.28 1.29 -8.37
CA TYR A 87 8.24 1.63 -7.32
C TYR A 87 9.59 2.09 -7.89
N ALA A 88 9.99 1.62 -9.07
CA ALA A 88 11.17 2.12 -9.76
C ALA A 88 10.97 3.58 -10.23
N GLU A 89 9.78 3.93 -10.72
CA GLU A 89 9.41 5.31 -11.07
C GLU A 89 9.49 6.24 -9.84
N MET A 90 8.92 5.81 -8.70
CA MET A 90 9.00 6.55 -7.43
C MET A 90 10.45 6.66 -6.92
N TYR A 91 11.25 5.60 -7.05
CA TYR A 91 12.67 5.63 -6.68
C TYR A 91 13.44 6.67 -7.50
N LYS A 92 13.19 6.71 -8.81
CA LYS A 92 13.88 7.56 -9.77
C LYS A 92 13.31 8.98 -9.86
N GLY A 93 12.10 9.22 -9.34
CA GLY A 93 11.40 10.49 -9.47
C GLY A 93 11.11 10.83 -10.93
N THR A 94 10.56 9.89 -11.69
CA THR A 94 10.31 10.06 -13.14
C THR A 94 9.28 11.14 -13.48
N SER A 95 8.44 11.52 -12.51
CA SER A 95 7.48 12.62 -12.60
C SER A 95 7.33 13.34 -11.26
N ALA A 96 6.77 14.55 -11.27
CA ALA A 96 6.44 15.27 -10.03
C ALA A 96 5.46 14.48 -9.14
N GLU A 97 4.53 13.75 -9.74
CA GLU A 97 3.60 12.85 -9.05
C GLU A 97 4.34 11.70 -8.37
N ALA A 98 5.31 11.07 -9.04
CA ALA A 98 6.11 9.99 -8.47
C ALA A 98 7.00 10.47 -7.31
N VAL A 99 7.48 11.72 -7.39
CA VAL A 99 8.23 12.37 -6.30
C VAL A 99 7.31 12.62 -5.11
N GLY A 100 6.17 13.29 -5.30
CA GLY A 100 5.22 13.58 -4.22
C GLY A 100 4.70 12.31 -3.53
N ALA A 101 4.39 11.28 -4.32
CA ALA A 101 3.94 10.00 -3.80
C ALA A 101 5.00 9.28 -2.94
N ARG A 102 6.30 9.60 -3.06
CA ARG A 102 7.34 9.01 -2.20
C ARG A 102 7.21 9.42 -0.73
N ASP A 103 6.62 10.59 -0.49
CA ASP A 103 6.39 11.14 0.85
C ASP A 103 5.04 10.73 1.45
N GLY A 104 4.20 10.04 0.67
CA GLY A 104 2.92 9.50 1.13
C GLY A 104 3.03 8.24 2.01
N ILE A 105 1.90 7.56 2.21
CA ILE A 105 1.78 6.40 3.10
C ILE A 105 1.12 5.22 2.37
N HIS A 106 1.62 4.01 2.62
CA HIS A 106 0.94 2.77 2.28
C HIS A 106 0.16 2.28 3.50
N LEU A 107 -1.13 2.05 3.28
CA LEU A 107 -2.01 1.31 4.18
C LEU A 107 -2.15 -0.12 3.68
N PHE A 108 -1.55 -1.07 4.39
CA PHE A 108 -1.77 -2.49 4.12
C PHE A 108 -2.83 -3.07 5.07
N ILE A 109 -3.84 -3.73 4.53
CA ILE A 109 -4.92 -4.38 5.29
C ILE A 109 -4.87 -5.89 5.04
N ASN A 110 -4.42 -6.65 6.03
CA ASN A 110 -4.46 -8.11 6.02
C ASN A 110 -5.70 -8.62 6.76
N PHE A 111 -6.44 -9.53 6.14
CA PHE A 111 -7.68 -10.07 6.70
C PHE A 111 -7.75 -11.59 6.54
N LYS A 112 -8.70 -12.23 7.22
CA LYS A 112 -9.08 -13.63 6.94
C LYS A 112 -10.47 -13.69 6.34
N THR A 113 -10.64 -14.62 5.42
CA THR A 113 -11.96 -14.98 4.89
C THR A 113 -12.51 -16.15 5.72
N ARG A 114 -13.58 -15.90 6.48
CA ARG A 114 -14.43 -16.89 7.17
C ARG A 114 -15.89 -16.42 7.03
N ASP A 115 -16.79 -16.86 7.90
CA ASP A 115 -18.20 -16.43 7.93
C ASP A 115 -18.35 -14.90 8.13
N THR A 116 -17.39 -14.28 8.81
CA THR A 116 -17.19 -12.83 8.88
C THR A 116 -15.78 -12.48 8.40
N HIS A 117 -15.66 -11.43 7.58
CA HIS A 117 -14.37 -10.91 7.15
C HIS A 117 -13.76 -10.13 8.31
N GLN A 118 -12.61 -10.60 8.78
CA GLN A 118 -11.98 -10.04 9.97
C GLN A 118 -10.58 -9.57 9.62
N ILE A 119 -10.32 -8.28 9.80
CA ILE A 119 -8.99 -7.68 9.66
C ILE A 119 -8.12 -8.24 10.78
N LYS A 120 -6.97 -8.80 10.42
CA LYS A 120 -5.99 -9.36 11.36
C LYS A 120 -4.83 -8.41 11.60
N GLY A 121 -4.44 -7.67 10.56
CA GLY A 121 -3.27 -6.82 10.58
C GLY A 121 -3.50 -5.58 9.74
N ILE A 122 -3.08 -4.44 10.25
CA ILE A 122 -2.92 -3.21 9.48
C ILE A 122 -1.46 -2.78 9.60
N MET A 123 -0.83 -2.43 8.49
CA MET A 123 0.49 -1.80 8.48
C MET A 123 0.35 -0.39 7.88
N ILE A 124 0.79 0.62 8.64
CA ILE A 124 0.83 2.03 8.23
C ILE A 124 2.30 2.38 8.03
N VAL A 125 2.70 2.53 6.76
CA VAL A 125 4.11 2.56 6.37
C VAL A 125 4.39 3.75 5.47
N PRO A 126 5.42 4.58 5.74
CA PRO A 126 5.87 5.59 4.78
C PRO A 126 6.23 4.98 3.41
N ASN A 127 5.85 5.64 2.32
CA ASN A 127 6.07 5.15 0.96
C ASN A 127 7.56 4.93 0.65
N TRP A 128 8.44 5.77 1.17
CA TRP A 128 9.89 5.60 1.00
C TRP A 128 10.41 4.26 1.56
N MET A 129 9.83 3.72 2.64
CA MET A 129 10.23 2.41 3.19
C MET A 129 9.80 1.28 2.26
N VAL A 130 8.60 1.38 1.69
CA VAL A 130 8.07 0.41 0.71
C VAL A 130 8.91 0.43 -0.57
N VAL A 131 9.25 1.63 -1.07
CA VAL A 131 10.14 1.82 -2.21
C VAL A 131 11.50 1.20 -1.93
N LYS A 132 12.14 1.50 -0.79
CA LYS A 132 13.46 0.97 -0.42
C LYS A 132 13.47 -0.55 -0.26
N MET A 133 12.38 -1.13 0.28
CA MET A 133 12.23 -2.58 0.41
C MET A 133 12.11 -3.27 -0.96
N THR A 134 11.38 -2.65 -1.90
CA THR A 134 11.08 -3.25 -3.21
C THR A 134 12.19 -3.00 -4.23
N ILE A 135 12.74 -1.78 -4.22
CA ILE A 135 13.78 -1.28 -5.14
C ILE A 135 14.97 -0.82 -4.27
N PRO A 136 15.86 -1.73 -3.87
CA PRO A 136 16.91 -1.41 -2.89
C PRO A 136 18.08 -0.62 -3.50
N SER A 137 18.15 -0.50 -4.83
CA SER A 137 19.24 0.19 -5.52
C SER A 137 18.79 0.84 -6.82
N LYS A 138 19.56 1.84 -7.25
CA LYS A 138 19.38 2.52 -8.54
C LYS A 138 19.50 1.55 -9.71
N ASP A 139 20.42 0.60 -9.65
CA ASP A 139 20.63 -0.38 -10.73
C ASP A 139 19.40 -1.25 -10.95
N ILE A 140 18.71 -1.64 -9.87
CA ILE A 140 17.44 -2.39 -9.96
C ILE A 140 16.35 -1.50 -10.55
N ALA A 141 16.24 -0.25 -10.11
CA ALA A 141 15.28 0.70 -10.67
C ALA A 141 15.48 0.87 -12.19
N ASP A 142 16.74 1.08 -12.61
CA ASP A 142 17.09 1.30 -14.01
C ASP A 142 16.82 0.04 -14.86
N ALA A 143 17.07 -1.16 -14.32
CA ALA A 143 16.78 -2.41 -15.00
C ALA A 143 15.28 -2.63 -15.22
N GLU A 144 14.45 -2.38 -14.19
CA GLU A 144 12.98 -2.50 -14.27
C GLU A 144 12.40 -1.57 -15.35
N LEU A 145 12.79 -0.29 -15.32
CA LEU A 145 12.30 0.70 -16.29
C LEU A 145 12.78 0.42 -17.71
N LYS A 146 14.05 0.01 -17.88
CA LYS A 146 14.59 -0.34 -19.20
C LYS A 146 13.86 -1.55 -19.79
N LEU A 147 13.57 -2.57 -18.98
CA LEU A 147 12.82 -3.74 -19.42
C LEU A 147 11.38 -3.35 -19.78
N PHE A 148 10.74 -2.51 -18.98
CA PHE A 148 9.39 -2.01 -19.24
C PHE A 148 9.31 -1.27 -20.58
N GLU A 149 10.19 -0.30 -20.84
CA GLU A 149 10.20 0.47 -22.09
C GLU A 149 10.50 -0.41 -23.31
N ALA A 150 11.42 -1.38 -23.18
CA ALA A 150 11.70 -2.32 -24.26
C ALA A 150 10.47 -3.18 -24.61
N ARG A 151 9.76 -3.71 -23.60
CA ARG A 151 8.53 -4.50 -23.79
C ARG A 151 7.42 -3.66 -24.42
N LYS A 152 7.25 -2.42 -23.93
CA LYS A 152 6.28 -1.47 -24.48
C LYS A 152 6.54 -1.17 -25.95
N ALA A 153 7.79 -0.94 -26.36
CA ALA A 153 8.16 -0.73 -27.76
C ALA A 153 7.85 -1.95 -28.66
N MET A 154 7.79 -3.15 -28.08
CA MET A 154 7.40 -4.39 -28.75
C MET A 154 5.89 -4.69 -28.66
N ASN A 155 5.07 -3.75 -28.15
CA ASN A 155 3.65 -3.94 -27.85
C ASN A 155 3.38 -5.13 -26.91
N GLN A 156 4.23 -5.33 -25.92
CA GLN A 156 4.10 -6.37 -24.91
C GLN A 156 3.79 -5.76 -23.54
N GLY A 157 2.90 -6.42 -22.79
CA GLY A 157 2.70 -6.10 -21.38
C GLY A 157 3.83 -6.64 -20.52
N LEU A 158 4.20 -5.90 -19.46
CA LEU A 158 5.09 -6.37 -18.40
C LEU A 158 4.36 -6.24 -17.06
N ASN A 159 4.21 -7.36 -16.37
CA ASN A 159 3.68 -7.38 -15.02
C ASN A 159 4.85 -7.62 -14.06
N SER A 160 5.68 -6.59 -13.85
CA SER A 160 6.82 -6.69 -12.93
C SER A 160 6.29 -6.68 -11.50
N GLN A 161 6.12 -7.86 -10.91
CA GLN A 161 5.49 -8.03 -9.61
C GLN A 161 6.41 -8.74 -8.62
N ALA A 162 6.67 -8.08 -7.49
CA ALA A 162 7.27 -8.72 -6.33
C ALA A 162 6.17 -9.17 -5.36
N LYS A 163 6.29 -10.40 -4.86
CA LYS A 163 5.43 -10.92 -3.78
C LYS A 163 6.25 -10.96 -2.50
N ILE A 164 5.82 -10.23 -1.47
CA ILE A 164 6.55 -10.16 -0.21
C ILE A 164 5.65 -10.61 0.92
N ARG A 165 6.14 -11.58 1.69
CA ARG A 165 5.45 -12.09 2.89
C ARG A 165 5.35 -11.01 3.95
N ILE A 166 4.20 -10.92 4.61
CA ILE A 166 3.93 -9.93 5.66
C ILE A 166 5.01 -9.94 6.75
N ASN A 167 5.39 -11.11 7.26
CA ASN A 167 6.44 -11.18 8.30
C ASN A 167 7.79 -10.65 7.80
N ARG A 168 8.13 -10.86 6.52
CA ARG A 168 9.34 -10.30 5.92
C ARG A 168 9.25 -8.79 5.75
N MET A 169 8.07 -8.26 5.42
CA MET A 169 7.84 -6.82 5.39
C MET A 169 8.06 -6.20 6.78
N ILE A 170 7.44 -6.77 7.82
CA ILE A 170 7.61 -6.30 9.21
C ILE A 170 9.09 -6.36 9.62
N GLU A 171 9.79 -7.47 9.36
CA GLU A 171 11.22 -7.59 9.63
C GLU A 171 12.07 -6.56 8.88
N ALA A 172 11.73 -6.26 7.62
CA ALA A 172 12.44 -5.28 6.82
C ALA A 172 12.21 -3.85 7.34
N PHE A 173 10.95 -3.48 7.61
CA PHE A 173 10.60 -2.16 8.10
C PHE A 173 11.17 -1.87 9.49
N ASN A 174 11.21 -2.87 10.38
CA ASN A 174 11.82 -2.71 11.71
C ASN A 174 13.34 -2.49 11.69
N LYS A 175 14.01 -2.75 10.55
CA LYS A 175 15.47 -2.57 10.39
C LYS A 175 15.83 -1.26 9.68
N MET A 176 14.83 -0.47 9.26
CA MET A 176 15.00 0.80 8.56
C MET A 176 14.83 1.97 9.51
#